data_AF-A0A0B3AGZ6-F1
#
_entry.id   AF-A0A0B3AGZ6-F1
#
_cell.length_a   1.000
_cell.length_b   1.000
_cell.length_c   1.000
_cell.angle_alpha   90.00
_cell.angle_beta   90.00
_cell.angle_gamma   90.00
#
_symmetry.space_group_name_H-M   'P 1'
#
loop_
_entity.id
_entity.type
_entity.pdbx_description
1 polymer ?
#
loop_
_entity_poly.entity_id
_entity_poly.type
_entity_poly.pdbx_seq_one_letter_code
_entity_poly.pdbx_strand_id
1 'polypeptide(L)'
;MDEARIKQAENNFKNYLDEGKIKKINFDKQIYTTYLRNSIESLSVAEKLFKDNTSSLWVVVTSYYSMFYITCAYLYKLGYKAGSEIVHQVVNESLIVQGRHKIKNYLLENKSKNFFRKSKRIC
;
A
#
# COMPACT_ATOMS: atom_id res chain seq x y z
N MET A 1 13.09 8.25 -3.18
CA MET A 1 12.66 7.91 -4.55
C MET A 1 13.05 9.09 -5.41
N ASP A 2 13.78 8.84 -6.49
CA ASP A 2 14.21 9.87 -7.42
C ASP A 2 13.02 10.42 -8.24
N GLU A 3 13.21 11.61 -8.82
CA GLU A 3 12.16 12.30 -9.58
C GLU A 3 11.82 11.58 -10.89
N ALA A 4 12.79 10.92 -11.51
CA ALA A 4 12.57 10.18 -12.76
C ALA A 4 11.59 9.02 -12.55
N ARG A 5 11.74 8.26 -11.46
CA ARG A 5 10.85 7.16 -11.09
C ARG A 5 9.44 7.64 -10.79
N ILE A 6 9.31 8.79 -10.13
CA ILE A 6 8.02 9.41 -9.83
C ILE A 6 7.31 9.80 -11.13
N LYS A 7 8.00 10.51 -12.03
CA LYS A 7 7.44 10.92 -13.33
C LYS A 7 7.04 9.72 -14.19
N GLN A 8 7.84 8.65 -14.15
CA GLN A 8 7.49 7.39 -14.81
C GLN A 8 6.19 6.79 -14.23
N ALA A 9 6.04 6.75 -12.91
CA ALA A 9 4.82 6.25 -12.27
C ALA A 9 3.59 7.09 -12.63
N GLU A 10 3.74 8.41 -12.72
CA GLU A 10 2.67 9.33 -13.12
C GLU A 10 2.22 9.11 -14.56
N ASN A 11 3.18 8.95 -15.48
CA ASN A 11 2.89 8.63 -16.88
C ASN A 11 2.20 7.26 -17.01
N ASN A 12 2.73 6.23 -16.34
CA ASN A 12 2.15 4.90 -16.38
C ASN A 12 0.75 4.87 -15.80
N PHE A 13 0.51 5.55 -14.67
CA PHE A 13 -0.81 5.63 -14.05
C PHE A 13 -1.86 6.23 -15.00
N LYS A 14 -1.48 7.27 -15.75
CA LYS A 14 -2.33 7.84 -16.80
C LYS A 14 -2.65 6.79 -17.88
N ASN A 15 -1.63 6.12 -18.42
CA ASN A 15 -1.83 5.07 -19.42
C ASN A 15 -2.71 3.93 -18.89
N TYR A 16 -2.56 3.55 -17.62
CA TYR A 16 -3.39 2.51 -17.00
C TYR A 16 -4.86 2.91 -16.88
N LEU A 17 -5.16 4.19 -16.67
CA LEU A 17 -6.52 4.70 -16.72
C LEU A 17 -7.08 4.62 -18.14
N ASP A 18 -6.30 5.07 -19.13
CA ASP A 18 -6.69 5.09 -20.54
C ASP A 18 -6.92 3.68 -21.09
N GLU A 19 -6.09 2.72 -20.69
CA GLU A 19 -6.17 1.29 -21.06
C GLU A 19 -7.17 0.50 -20.19
N GLY A 20 -7.77 1.13 -19.17
CA GLY A 20 -8.71 0.47 -18.25
C GLY A 20 -8.09 -0.59 -17.33
N LYS A 21 -6.76 -0.62 -17.19
CA LYS A 21 -6.02 -1.45 -16.23
C LYS A 21 -6.24 -1.00 -14.79
N ILE A 22 -6.61 0.26 -14.59
CA ILE A 22 -7.22 0.76 -13.36
C ILE A 22 -8.43 1.60 -13.71
N LYS A 23 -9.52 1.46 -12.95
CA LYS A 23 -10.79 2.13 -13.24
C LYS A 23 -11.27 2.94 -12.04
N LYS A 24 -11.93 4.06 -12.33
CA LYS A 24 -12.71 4.78 -11.32
C LYS A 24 -13.97 3.99 -11.00
N ILE A 25 -14.29 3.86 -9.72
CA ILE A 25 -15.41 3.06 -9.24
C ILE A 25 -16.21 3.80 -8.18
N ASN A 26 -17.47 3.39 -8.02
CA ASN A 26 -18.25 3.71 -6.83
C ASN A 26 -17.87 2.76 -5.69
N PHE A 27 -17.84 3.30 -4.47
CA PHE A 27 -17.42 2.56 -3.31
C PHE A 27 -18.41 1.45 -2.95
N ASP A 28 -17.92 0.20 -2.91
CA ASP A 28 -18.61 -0.95 -2.34
C ASP A 28 -17.94 -1.38 -1.03
N LYS A 29 -18.70 -1.38 0.06
CA LYS A 29 -18.22 -1.76 1.38
C LYS A 29 -17.73 -3.20 1.43
N GLN A 30 -18.40 -4.13 0.75
CA GLN A 30 -18.04 -5.55 0.76
C GLN A 30 -16.69 -5.79 0.09
N ILE A 31 -16.42 -5.13 -1.05
CA ILE A 31 -15.13 -5.22 -1.74
C ILE A 31 -14.02 -4.64 -0.86
N TYR A 32 -14.24 -3.46 -0.30
CA TYR A 32 -13.28 -2.81 0.61
C TYR A 32 -12.95 -3.69 1.83
N THR A 33 -13.97 -4.22 2.50
CA THR A 33 -13.79 -5.10 3.66
C THR A 33 -13.08 -6.40 3.29
N THR A 34 -13.29 -6.93 2.08
CA THR A 34 -12.58 -8.11 1.59
C THR A 34 -11.07 -7.85 1.48
N TYR A 35 -10.66 -6.71 0.90
CA TYR A 35 -9.24 -6.36 0.86
C TYR A 35 -8.64 -6.20 2.25
N LEU A 36 -9.34 -5.56 3.18
CA LEU A 36 -8.88 -5.43 4.56
C LEU A 36 -8.69 -6.79 5.24
N ARG A 37 -9.70 -7.67 5.13
CA ARG A 37 -9.64 -9.01 5.70
C ARG A 37 -8.46 -9.80 5.14
N ASN A 38 -8.30 -9.81 3.82
CA ASN A 38 -7.21 -10.54 3.18
C ASN A 38 -5.83 -9.99 3.59
N SER A 39 -5.71 -8.68 3.79
CA SER A 39 -4.46 -8.08 4.27
C SER A 39 -4.12 -8.53 5.70
N ILE A 40 -5.11 -8.51 6.60
CA ILE A 40 -4.97 -8.92 8.00
C ILE A 40 -4.66 -10.42 8.09
N GLU A 41 -5.40 -11.25 7.34
CA GLU A 41 -5.18 -12.69 7.29
C GLU A 41 -3.78 -13.02 6.77
N SER A 42 -3.34 -12.38 5.68
CA SER A 42 -1.99 -12.56 5.12
C SER A 42 -0.89 -12.19 6.13
N LEU A 43 -1.11 -11.12 6.91
CA LEU A 43 -0.17 -10.72 7.97
C LEU A 43 -0.12 -11.76 9.10
N SER A 44 -1.29 -12.24 9.55
CA SER A 44 -1.39 -13.26 10.59
C SER A 44 -0.68 -14.56 10.17
N VAL A 45 -0.82 -14.97 8.91
CA VAL A 45 -0.08 -16.12 8.36
C VAL A 45 1.43 -15.85 8.35
N ALA A 46 1.86 -14.66 7.91
CA ALA A 46 3.28 -14.29 7.94
C ALA A 46 3.89 -14.37 9.35
N GLU A 47 3.17 -13.82 10.34
CA GLU A 47 3.58 -13.86 11.74
C GLU A 47 3.67 -15.29 12.28
N LYS A 48 2.70 -16.13 11.95
CA LYS A 48 2.72 -17.55 12.36
C LYS A 48 3.91 -18.28 11.76
N LEU A 49 4.12 -18.17 10.45
CA LEU A 49 5.24 -18.80 9.75
C LEU A 49 6.60 -18.34 10.30
N PHE A 50 6.71 -17.07 10.70
CA PHE A 50 7.91 -16.51 11.30
C PHE A 50 8.13 -17.04 12.71
N LYS A 51 7.11 -16.99 13.58
CA LYS A 51 7.18 -17.49 14.96
C LYS A 51 7.50 -18.99 15.02
N ASP A 52 6.90 -19.76 14.11
CA ASP A 52 7.07 -21.21 14.04
C ASP A 52 8.36 -21.61 13.28
N ASN A 53 9.18 -20.64 12.81
CA ASN A 53 10.37 -20.86 11.98
C ASN A 53 10.14 -21.80 10.79
N THR A 54 8.94 -21.79 10.22
CA THR A 54 8.51 -22.80 9.23
C THR A 54 9.15 -22.57 7.86
N SER A 55 9.15 -21.32 7.38
CA SER A 55 9.73 -20.98 6.08
C SER A 55 9.91 -19.48 5.90
N SER A 56 11.16 -19.03 5.84
CA SER A 56 11.48 -17.62 5.57
C SER A 56 10.99 -17.14 4.19
N LEU A 57 10.98 -18.04 3.20
CA LEU A 57 10.45 -17.73 1.87
C LEU A 57 8.96 -17.38 1.95
N TRP A 58 8.16 -18.21 2.63
CA TRP A 58 6.73 -17.96 2.74
C TRP A 58 6.41 -16.76 3.62
N VAL A 59 7.20 -16.47 4.66
CA VAL A 59 7.09 -15.22 5.43
C VAL A 59 7.17 -14.00 4.50
N VAL A 60 8.13 -13.97 3.57
CA VAL A 60 8.28 -12.86 2.61
C VAL A 60 7.08 -12.79 1.67
N VAL A 61 6.65 -13.92 1.12
CA VAL A 61 5.51 -13.98 0.19
C VAL A 61 4.22 -13.49 0.85
N THR A 62 3.89 -13.97 2.05
CA THR A 62 2.65 -13.59 2.74
C THR A 62 2.69 -12.15 3.25
N SER A 63 3.86 -11.67 3.68
CA SER A 63 4.04 -10.25 4.03
C SER A 63 3.81 -9.34 2.81
N TYR A 64 4.33 -9.73 1.65
CA TYR A 64 4.10 -9.01 0.40
C TYR A 64 2.60 -8.95 0.05
N TYR A 65 1.88 -10.07 0.14
CA TYR A 65 0.43 -10.08 -0.13
C TYR A 65 -0.36 -9.26 0.89
N SER A 66 0.05 -9.23 2.15
CA SER A 66 -0.54 -8.33 3.14
C SER A 66 -0.45 -6.86 2.70
N MET A 67 0.74 -6.43 2.28
CA MET A 67 0.98 -5.07 1.77
C MET A 67 0.21 -4.78 0.48
N PHE A 68 0.13 -5.77 -0.42
CA PHE A 68 -0.61 -5.64 -1.67
C PHE A 68 -2.11 -5.42 -1.40
N TYR A 69 -2.73 -6.23 -0.53
CA TYR A 69 -4.15 -6.11 -0.24
C TYR A 69 -4.50 -4.82 0.52
N ILE A 70 -3.68 -4.37 1.47
CA ILE A 70 -3.95 -3.08 2.13
C ILE A 70 -3.82 -1.90 1.15
N THR A 71 -2.88 -2.01 0.19
CA THR A 71 -2.74 -1.01 -0.87
C THR A 71 -3.96 -0.99 -1.78
N CYS A 72 -4.49 -2.17 -2.15
CA CYS A 72 -5.75 -2.27 -2.88
C CYS A 72 -6.90 -1.62 -2.11
N ALA A 73 -7.02 -1.88 -0.80
CA ALA A 73 -8.03 -1.25 0.06
C ALA A 73 -7.90 0.28 0.07
N TYR A 74 -6.67 0.79 0.17
CA TYR A 74 -6.38 2.22 0.14
C TYR A 74 -6.80 2.86 -1.19
N LEU A 75 -6.36 2.30 -2.32
CA LEU A 75 -6.72 2.80 -3.65
C LEU A 75 -8.24 2.71 -3.89
N TYR A 76 -8.87 1.63 -3.44
CA TYR A 76 -10.31 1.45 -3.52
C TYR A 76 -11.07 2.51 -2.73
N LYS A 77 -10.59 2.85 -1.53
CA LYS A 77 -11.14 3.94 -0.73
C LYS A 77 -11.01 5.31 -1.41
N LEU A 78 -9.99 5.49 -2.26
CA LEU A 78 -9.82 6.67 -3.11
C LEU A 78 -10.64 6.62 -4.42
N GLY A 79 -11.43 5.57 -4.63
CA GLY A 79 -12.29 5.42 -5.81
C GLY A 79 -11.61 4.75 -6.99
N TYR A 80 -10.52 4.00 -6.80
CA TYR A 80 -9.81 3.28 -7.87
C TYR A 80 -9.79 1.76 -7.64
N LYS A 81 -10.06 0.98 -8.69
CA LYS A 81 -9.94 -0.49 -8.67
C LYS A 81 -9.05 -0.95 -9.82
N ALA A 82 -7.99 -1.69 -9.49
CA ALA A 82 -7.13 -2.31 -10.48
C ALA A 82 -7.84 -3.51 -11.14
N GLY A 83 -7.55 -3.72 -12.43
CA GLY A 83 -7.94 -4.92 -13.17
C GLY A 83 -7.08 -6.13 -12.81
N SER A 84 -7.24 -7.23 -13.54
CA SER A 84 -6.52 -8.49 -13.32
C SER A 84 -5.13 -8.53 -13.95
N GLU A 85 -4.92 -7.79 -15.04
CA GLU A 85 -3.66 -7.79 -15.78
C GLU A 85 -2.58 -6.97 -15.07
N ILE A 86 -1.37 -7.54 -14.93
CA ILE A 86 -0.19 -6.89 -14.31
C ILE A 86 -0.51 -6.15 -12.99
N VAL A 87 -1.47 -6.67 -12.22
CA VAL A 87 -2.13 -5.97 -11.11
C VAL A 87 -1.14 -5.46 -10.06
N HIS A 88 -0.10 -6.23 -9.77
CA HIS A 88 0.92 -5.86 -8.79
C HIS A 88 1.70 -4.59 -9.20
N GLN A 89 2.03 -4.46 -10.49
CA GLN A 89 2.69 -3.27 -11.01
C GLN A 89 1.73 -2.08 -10.99
N VAL A 90 0.51 -2.26 -11.49
CA VAL A 90 -0.52 -1.21 -11.54
C VAL A 90 -0.80 -0.66 -10.14
N VAL A 91 -1.00 -1.53 -9.16
CA VAL A 91 -1.25 -1.17 -7.75
C VAL A 91 -0.07 -0.41 -7.15
N ASN A 92 1.16 -0.89 -7.38
CA ASN A 92 2.37 -0.24 -6.86
C ASN A 92 2.53 1.18 -7.42
N GLU A 93 2.42 1.35 -8.73
CA GLU A 93 2.57 2.67 -9.36
C GLU A 93 1.43 3.62 -8.99
N SER A 94 0.20 3.10 -8.88
CA SER A 94 -0.94 3.85 -8.37
C SER A 94 -0.72 4.33 -6.94
N LEU A 95 -0.07 3.53 -6.08
CA LEU A 95 0.27 3.95 -4.72
C LEU A 95 1.34 5.05 -4.72
N ILE A 96 2.34 4.98 -5.60
CA ILE A 96 3.34 6.05 -5.75
C ILE A 96 2.65 7.37 -6.14
N VAL A 97 1.69 7.34 -7.06
CA VAL A 97 0.97 8.54 -7.48
C VAL A 97 0.04 9.05 -6.37
N GLN A 98 -0.79 8.17 -5.81
CA GLN A 98 -1.90 8.57 -4.92
C GLN A 98 -1.55 8.61 -3.43
N GLY A 99 -0.46 7.99 -3.02
CA GLY A 99 -0.11 7.78 -1.61
C GLY A 99 1.16 8.48 -1.16
N ARG A 100 2.16 8.68 -2.05
CA ARG A 100 3.53 9.07 -1.63
C ARG A 100 3.58 10.33 -0.77
N HIS A 101 2.84 11.37 -1.16
CA HIS A 101 2.89 12.67 -0.47
C HIS A 101 2.21 12.59 0.89
N LYS A 102 1.08 11.88 0.98
CA LYS A 102 0.36 11.68 2.25
C LYS A 102 1.20 10.88 3.24
N ILE A 103 1.83 9.80 2.77
CA ILE A 103 2.72 8.98 3.60
C ILE A 103 3.94 9.80 4.05
N LYS A 104 4.59 10.52 3.13
CA LYS A 104 5.74 11.38 3.45
C LYS A 104 5.38 12.42 4.51
N ASN A 105 4.28 13.15 4.32
CA ASN A 105 3.84 14.19 5.24
C ASN A 105 3.50 13.62 6.62
N TYR A 106 2.74 12.53 6.68
CA TYR A 106 2.43 11.84 7.94
C TYR A 106 3.70 11.39 8.69
N LEU A 107 4.69 10.87 7.99
CA LEU A 107 5.96 10.46 8.60
C LEU A 107 6.77 11.65 9.12
N LEU A 108 6.81 12.77 8.39
CA LEU A 108 7.50 13.99 8.83
C LEU A 108 6.81 14.63 10.05
N GLU A 109 5.48 14.70 10.03
CA GLU A 109 4.66 15.19 11.15
C GLU A 109 4.82 14.32 12.40
N ASN A 110 4.89 13.00 12.28
CA ASN A 110 5.11 12.14 13.44
C ASN A 110 6.55 12.12 13.94
N LYS A 111 7.54 12.23 13.04
CA LYS A 111 8.95 12.38 13.45
C LYS A 111 9.15 13.65 14.26
N SER A 112 8.58 14.78 13.84
CA SER A 112 8.65 16.03 14.61
C SER A 112 7.97 15.88 15.99
N LYS A 113 6.75 15.33 16.06
CA LYS A 113 6.06 15.06 17.35
C LYS A 113 6.87 14.15 18.29
N ASN A 114 7.50 13.11 17.76
CA ASN A 114 8.34 12.21 18.54
C ASN A 114 9.66 12.85 19.00
N PHE A 115 10.24 13.75 18.20
CA PHE A 115 11.39 14.56 18.59
C PHE A 115 11.05 15.50 19.75
N PHE A 116 9.93 16.23 19.69
CA PHE A 116 9.46 17.08 20.78
C PHE A 116 9.13 16.29 22.06
N ARG A 117 8.59 15.07 21.93
CA ARG A 117 8.35 14.18 23.08
C ARG A 117 9.63 13.66 23.74
N LYS A 118 10.70 13.43 22.98
CA LYS A 118 12.01 13.06 23.54
C LYS A 118 12.70 14.24 24.23
N SER A 119 12.62 15.44 23.65
CA SER A 119 13.20 16.65 24.25
C SER A 119 12.54 17.02 25.60
N LYS A 120 11.21 16.85 25.74
CA LYS A 120 10.50 17.06 27.02
C LYS A 120 10.74 16.01 28.11
N ARG A 121 11.47 14.92 27.83
CA ARG A 121 11.86 13.92 28.85
C ARG A 121 13.28 14.11 29.39
N ILE A 122 14.02 15.10 28.86
CA ILE A 122 15.42 15.39 29.21
C ILE A 122 15.53 16.71 30.01
N CYS A 123 14.40 17.36 30.31
CA CYS A 123 14.30 18.49 31.23
C CYS A 123 13.46 18.10 32.45
#